data_AF-A0A2E7VH02-F1
#
_entry.id   AF-A0A2E7VH02-F1
#
_cell.length_a   1.000
_cell.length_b   1.000
_cell.length_c   1.000
_cell.angle_alpha   90.00
_cell.angle_beta   90.00
_cell.angle_gamma   90.00
#
_symmetry.space_group_name_H-M   'P 1'
#
loop_
_entity.id
_entity.type
_entity.pdbx_description
1 polymer ?
#
loop_
_entity_poly.entity_id
_entity_poly.type
_entity_poly.pdbx_seq_one_letter_code
_entity_poly.pdbx_strand_id
1 'polypeptide(L)'
;MSLLATSGASLIAAGKPDPAIIAEGKKLFQTKICFTCHQTDPKIPCPAGTALKAPAFTGNFWGAEREVHVGVGGPVKKVKLDEAYFLESVEKPMDKIVKGSIPGMAALPTTLKERKALMAYVKSLSK
;
A
#
# COMPACT_ATOMS: atom_id res chain seq x y z
N MET A 1 12.46 7.21 -42.84
CA MET A 1 11.44 6.99 -41.81
C MET A 1 11.68 5.63 -41.20
N SER A 2 12.38 5.54 -40.06
CA SER A 2 11.76 5.53 -38.71
C SER A 2 10.62 4.53 -38.61
N LEU A 3 10.85 3.45 -37.85
CA LEU A 3 10.11 3.17 -36.62
C LEU A 3 10.75 1.97 -35.91
N LEU A 4 11.45 2.26 -34.82
CA LEU A 4 11.88 1.28 -33.84
C LEU A 4 10.63 0.62 -33.23
N ALA A 5 10.56 -0.71 -33.32
CA ALA A 5 9.65 -1.49 -32.50
C ALA A 5 10.19 -1.48 -31.06
N THR A 6 9.59 -0.67 -30.20
CA THR A 6 9.83 -0.68 -28.75
C THR A 6 9.29 -1.99 -28.18
N SER A 7 10.20 -2.88 -27.80
CA SER A 7 9.87 -4.05 -27.00
C SER A 7 9.27 -3.60 -25.67
N GLY A 8 8.00 -3.93 -25.46
CA GLY A 8 7.33 -3.82 -24.17
C GLY A 8 8.04 -4.71 -23.16
N ALA A 9 8.88 -4.10 -22.33
CA ALA A 9 9.49 -4.77 -21.20
C ALA A 9 8.38 -5.19 -20.23
N SER A 10 8.20 -6.51 -20.14
CA SER A 10 7.39 -7.19 -19.14
C SER A 10 7.79 -6.72 -17.74
N LEU A 11 6.90 -5.98 -17.09
CA LEU A 11 7.16 -5.31 -15.80
C LEU A 11 7.05 -6.24 -14.58
N ILE A 12 6.86 -7.55 -14.78
CA ILE A 12 6.72 -8.50 -13.67
C ILE A 12 7.54 -9.76 -13.98
N ALA A 13 8.87 -9.60 -14.05
CA ALA A 13 9.76 -10.72 -13.80
C ALA A 13 9.82 -10.96 -12.28
N ALA A 14 9.84 -12.24 -11.87
CA ALA A 14 9.93 -12.70 -10.48
C ALA A 14 11.29 -12.37 -9.82
N GLY A 15 11.60 -11.08 -9.70
CA GLY A 15 12.77 -10.54 -9.04
C GLY A 15 12.38 -9.51 -7.98
N LYS A 16 13.32 -9.18 -7.09
CA LYS A 16 13.15 -8.07 -6.13
C LYS A 16 12.71 -6.82 -6.91
N PRO A 17 11.76 -6.01 -6.38
CA PRO A 17 11.28 -4.83 -7.09
C PRO A 17 12.44 -3.90 -7.44
N ASP A 18 12.43 -3.33 -8.65
CA ASP A 18 13.42 -2.37 -9.12
C ASP A 18 13.58 -1.23 -8.09
N PRO A 19 14.82 -0.94 -7.62
CA PRO A 19 15.08 0.17 -6.70
C PRO A 19 14.51 1.51 -7.16
N ALA A 20 14.45 1.78 -8.46
CA ALA A 20 13.86 2.99 -9.01
C ALA A 20 12.34 3.05 -8.75
N ILE A 21 11.64 1.92 -8.86
CA ILE A 21 10.20 1.81 -8.57
C ILE A 21 9.95 1.98 -7.08
N ILE A 22 10.80 1.41 -6.22
CA ILE A 22 10.72 1.58 -4.76
C ILE A 22 10.92 3.06 -4.38
N ALA A 23 11.89 3.74 -4.99
CA ALA A 23 12.16 5.15 -4.76
C ALA A 23 10.97 6.04 -5.18
N GLU A 24 10.37 5.77 -6.34
CA GLU A 24 9.15 6.46 -6.78
C GLU A 24 7.98 6.18 -5.83
N GLY A 25 7.82 4.94 -5.37
CA GLY A 25 6.82 4.57 -4.38
C GLY A 25 6.98 5.33 -3.05
N LYS A 26 8.21 5.51 -2.58
CA LYS A 26 8.50 6.30 -1.38
C LYS A 26 8.13 7.77 -1.58
N LYS A 27 8.49 8.34 -2.73
CA LYS A 27 8.13 9.72 -3.09
C LYS A 27 6.61 9.89 -3.11
N LEU A 28 5.88 8.98 -3.75
CA LEU A 28 4.42 8.98 -3.78
C LEU A 28 3.82 8.83 -2.38
N PHE A 29 4.39 7.97 -1.52
CA PHE A 29 3.92 7.80 -0.14
C PHE A 29 4.01 9.09 0.68
N GLN A 30 4.98 9.95 0.35
CA GLN A 30 5.14 11.28 0.95
C GLN A 30 4.19 12.31 0.30
N THR A 31 4.16 12.40 -1.03
CA THR A 31 3.40 13.44 -1.74
C THR A 31 1.89 13.18 -1.76
N LYS A 32 1.47 11.91 -1.66
CA LYS A 32 0.07 11.50 -1.45
C LYS A 32 -0.24 11.33 0.04
N ILE A 33 0.53 11.97 0.92
CA ILE A 33 0.27 12.12 2.36
C ILE A 33 0.04 10.81 3.14
N CYS A 34 0.39 9.64 2.59
CA CYS A 34 0.19 8.34 3.23
C CYS A 34 0.96 8.25 4.57
N PHE A 35 2.14 8.88 4.62
CA PHE A 35 3.00 8.93 5.81
C PHE A 35 2.37 9.59 7.03
N THR A 36 1.32 10.40 6.84
CA THR A 36 0.65 11.08 7.96
C THR A 36 -0.11 10.11 8.86
N CYS A 37 -0.60 9.00 8.30
CA CYS A 37 -1.38 7.97 9.01
C CYS A 37 -0.71 6.60 9.04
N HIS A 38 0.12 6.25 8.05
CA HIS A 38 0.75 4.94 7.98
C HIS A 38 2.22 5.01 8.40
N GLN A 39 2.51 4.52 9.61
CA GLN A 39 3.86 4.44 10.17
C GLN A 39 4.74 3.50 9.34
N THR A 40 5.96 3.92 9.01
CA THR A 40 6.95 3.08 8.31
C THR A 40 8.29 2.95 9.05
N ASP A 41 8.57 3.86 9.98
CA ASP A 41 9.76 3.84 10.84
C ASP A 41 9.35 3.99 12.31
N PRO A 42 9.49 2.98 13.18
CA PRO A 42 9.05 3.08 14.57
C PRO A 42 9.75 4.19 15.39
N LYS A 43 10.83 4.79 14.88
CA LYS A 43 11.53 5.91 15.53
C LYS A 43 10.90 7.27 15.24
N ILE A 44 10.03 7.37 14.24
CA ILE A 44 9.40 8.63 13.82
C ILE A 44 7.94 8.60 14.27
N PRO A 45 7.46 9.51 15.13
CA PRO A 45 6.06 9.50 15.56
C PRO A 45 5.06 9.68 14.40
N CYS A 46 3.95 8.94 14.44
CA CYS A 46 2.79 9.12 13.56
C CYS A 46 1.52 9.28 14.43
N PRO A 47 1.24 10.50 14.93
CA PRO A 47 0.14 10.73 15.86
C PRO A 47 -1.23 10.39 15.28
N ALA A 48 -1.48 10.76 14.02
CA ALA A 48 -2.76 10.44 13.35
C ALA A 48 -2.92 8.94 13.13
N GLY A 49 -1.84 8.24 12.75
CA GLY A 49 -1.84 6.78 12.65
C GLY A 49 -2.19 6.09 13.96
N THR A 50 -1.65 6.59 15.07
CA THR A 50 -1.95 6.09 16.42
C THR A 50 -3.42 6.34 16.78
N ALA A 51 -3.91 7.57 16.58
CA ALA A 51 -5.28 7.95 16.89
C ALA A 51 -6.31 7.14 16.09
N LEU A 52 -6.04 6.89 14.80
CA LEU A 52 -6.90 6.13 13.90
C LEU A 52 -6.70 4.61 14.02
N LYS A 53 -5.72 4.15 14.80
CA LYS A 53 -5.27 2.74 14.82
C LYS A 53 -5.02 2.23 13.38
N ALA A 54 -4.39 3.07 12.57
CA ALA A 54 -4.10 2.77 11.18
C ALA A 54 -3.04 1.66 11.09
N PRO A 55 -3.09 0.80 10.06
CA PRO A 55 -2.06 -0.21 9.85
C PRO A 55 -0.67 0.42 9.72
N ALA A 56 0.27 -0.04 10.54
CA ALA A 56 1.69 0.26 10.41
C ALA A 56 2.36 -0.71 9.43
N PHE A 57 3.38 -0.22 8.73
CA PHE A 57 4.22 -0.98 7.80
C PHE A 57 5.61 -1.16 8.39
N THR A 58 5.69 -1.90 9.50
CA THR A 58 6.94 -2.20 10.22
C THR A 58 7.03 -3.70 10.54
N GLY A 59 8.26 -4.23 10.59
CA GLY A 59 8.50 -5.66 10.84
C GLY A 59 8.13 -6.57 9.65
N ASN A 60 7.77 -7.82 9.93
CA ASN A 60 7.37 -8.79 8.91
C ASN A 60 5.84 -8.81 8.76
N PHE A 61 5.31 -8.10 7.77
CA PHE A 61 3.86 -7.90 7.61
C PHE A 61 3.33 -8.27 6.23
N TRP A 62 4.17 -8.27 5.19
CA TRP A 62 3.73 -8.57 3.83
C TRP A 62 3.39 -10.05 3.69
N GLY A 63 2.23 -10.35 3.10
CA GLY A 63 1.73 -11.72 3.00
C GLY A 63 1.16 -12.29 4.31
N ALA A 64 1.14 -11.54 5.41
CA ALA A 64 0.47 -11.96 6.64
C ALA A 64 -1.07 -11.93 6.47
N GLU A 65 -1.75 -12.83 7.17
CA GLU A 65 -3.20 -12.76 7.32
C GLU A 65 -3.60 -11.58 8.21
N ARG A 66 -4.77 -11.01 7.94
CA ARG A 66 -5.39 -9.95 8.73
C ARG A 66 -6.89 -10.10 8.73
N GLU A 67 -7.52 -9.68 9.82
CA GLU A 67 -8.97 -9.56 9.91
C GLU A 67 -9.41 -8.18 9.43
N VAL A 68 -10.41 -8.13 8.56
CA VAL A 68 -10.98 -6.90 8.00
C VAL A 68 -12.49 -6.92 8.09
N HIS A 69 -13.11 -5.78 8.38
CA HIS A 69 -14.53 -5.54 8.12
C HIS A 69 -14.75 -5.33 6.62
N VAL A 70 -15.77 -5.97 6.05
CA VAL A 70 -16.22 -5.70 4.67
C VAL A 70 -17.21 -4.53 4.69
N GLY A 71 -16.77 -3.36 4.25
CA GLY A 71 -17.49 -2.10 4.43
C GLY A 71 -17.37 -1.54 5.86
N VAL A 72 -17.85 -0.31 6.04
CA VAL A 72 -17.85 0.35 7.35
C VAL A 72 -18.80 -0.38 8.31
N GLY A 73 -18.25 -0.99 9.36
CA GLY A 73 -19.02 -1.74 10.37
C GLY A 73 -19.60 -3.07 9.90
N GLY A 74 -19.21 -3.56 8.71
CA GLY A 74 -19.72 -4.81 8.17
C GLY A 74 -19.09 -6.08 8.78
N PRO A 75 -19.40 -7.27 8.25
CA PRO A 75 -18.90 -8.53 8.79
C PRO A 75 -17.37 -8.65 8.67
N VAL A 76 -16.75 -9.35 9.62
CA VAL A 76 -15.30 -9.59 9.63
C VAL A 76 -14.95 -10.80 8.76
N LYS A 77 -13.87 -10.68 7.97
CA LYS A 77 -13.26 -11.76 7.20
C LYS A 77 -11.75 -11.77 7.36
N LYS A 78 -11.13 -12.92 7.14
CA LYS A 78 -9.66 -13.03 7.00
C LYS A 78 -9.26 -12.80 5.56
N VAL A 79 -8.23 -11.97 5.36
CA VAL A 79 -7.60 -11.72 4.06
C VAL A 79 -6.08 -11.75 4.21
N LYS A 80 -5.36 -11.98 3.12
CA LYS A 80 -3.91 -11.90 3.08
C LYS A 80 -3.49 -10.51 2.61
N LEU A 81 -2.42 -9.93 3.18
CA LEU A 81 -1.79 -8.74 2.59
C LEU A 81 -1.00 -9.13 1.34
N ASP A 82 -1.71 -9.30 0.23
CA ASP A 82 -1.14 -9.53 -1.08
C ASP A 82 -1.29 -8.29 -1.98
N GLU A 83 -0.86 -8.43 -3.23
CA GLU A 83 -0.92 -7.37 -4.23
C GLU A 83 -2.36 -6.93 -4.52
N ALA A 84 -3.28 -7.87 -4.72
CA ALA A 84 -4.66 -7.56 -5.04
C ALA A 84 -5.33 -6.76 -3.90
N TYR A 85 -5.15 -7.22 -2.66
CA TYR A 85 -5.68 -6.55 -1.49
C TYR A 85 -5.05 -5.17 -1.27
N PHE A 86 -3.73 -5.02 -1.44
CA PHE A 86 -3.09 -3.70 -1.28
C PHE A 86 -3.59 -2.70 -2.33
N LEU A 87 -3.65 -3.10 -3.61
CA LEU A 87 -4.10 -2.23 -4.69
C LEU A 87 -5.57 -1.81 -4.51
N GLU A 88 -6.44 -2.74 -4.11
CA GLU A 88 -7.84 -2.46 -3.74
C GLU A 88 -7.92 -1.52 -2.54
N SER A 89 -7.13 -1.75 -1.49
CA SER A 89 -7.16 -0.91 -0.27
C SER A 89 -6.75 0.53 -0.54
N VAL A 90 -5.87 0.79 -1.51
CA VAL A 90 -5.50 2.15 -1.89
C VAL A 90 -6.58 2.81 -2.77
N GLU A 91 -7.24 2.04 -3.64
CA GLU A 91 -8.26 2.55 -4.57
C GLU A 91 -9.63 2.74 -3.89
N LYS A 92 -10.01 1.81 -3.02
CA LYS A 92 -11.30 1.72 -2.35
C LYS A 92 -11.11 1.48 -0.84
N PRO A 93 -10.53 2.44 -0.12
CA PRO A 93 -10.09 2.24 1.26
C PRO A 93 -11.21 1.88 2.25
N MET A 94 -12.48 2.15 1.92
CA MET A 94 -13.62 1.83 2.78
C MET A 94 -14.23 0.44 2.50
N ASP A 95 -13.82 -0.26 1.44
CA ASP A 95 -14.37 -1.58 1.09
C ASP A 95 -13.90 -2.66 2.07
N LYS A 96 -12.66 -2.57 2.56
CA LYS A 96 -12.08 -3.50 3.54
C LYS A 96 -11.22 -2.76 4.56
N ILE A 97 -11.69 -2.69 5.80
CA ILE A 97 -11.05 -1.93 6.86
C ILE A 97 -10.49 -2.90 7.89
N VAL A 98 -9.20 -2.79 8.24
CA VAL A 98 -8.58 -3.65 9.25
C VAL A 98 -9.36 -3.58 10.56
N LYS A 99 -9.65 -4.75 11.15
CA LYS A 99 -10.42 -4.85 12.39
C LYS A 99 -9.75 -4.03 13.49
N GLY A 100 -10.53 -3.16 14.13
CA GLY A 100 -10.05 -2.27 15.19
C GLY A 100 -9.50 -0.92 14.70
N SER A 101 -9.28 -0.74 13.39
CA SER A 101 -9.00 0.58 12.81
C SER A 101 -10.24 1.46 12.76
N ILE A 102 -10.06 2.77 12.92
CA ILE A 102 -11.11 3.75 12.71
C ILE A 102 -11.18 4.06 11.20
N PRO A 103 -12.36 3.98 10.55
CA PRO A 103 -12.51 4.34 9.14
C PRO A 103 -12.08 5.80 8.90
N GLY A 104 -10.95 6.00 8.22
CA GLY A 104 -10.41 7.35 8.00
C GLY A 104 -9.42 7.49 6.83
N MET A 105 -9.13 6.41 6.11
CA MET A 105 -8.26 6.48 4.93
C MET A 105 -9.01 7.11 3.75
N ALA A 106 -8.54 8.27 3.29
CA ALA A 106 -9.13 8.96 2.15
C ALA A 106 -8.84 8.23 0.83
N ALA A 107 -9.84 8.19 -0.06
CA ALA A 107 -9.62 7.76 -1.44
C ALA A 107 -8.90 8.88 -2.20
N LEU A 108 -7.58 8.71 -2.40
CA LEU A 108 -6.77 9.68 -3.13
C LEU A 108 -6.69 9.32 -4.62
N PRO A 109 -6.65 10.32 -5.52
CA PRO A 109 -6.49 10.05 -6.94
C PRO A 109 -5.13 9.40 -7.18
N THR A 110 -5.18 8.14 -7.61
CA THR A 110 -4.03 7.33 -7.97
C THR A 110 -4.31 6.58 -9.26
N THR A 111 -3.33 6.58 -10.16
CA THR A 111 -3.29 5.66 -11.30
C THR A 111 -2.85 4.27 -10.85
N LEU A 112 -3.12 3.24 -11.65
CA LEU A 112 -2.62 1.90 -11.38
C LEU A 112 -1.08 1.86 -11.28
N LYS A 113 -0.38 2.67 -12.08
CA LYS A 113 1.09 2.78 -12.04
C LYS A 113 1.57 3.33 -10.69
N GLU A 114 0.95 4.40 -10.19
CA GLU A 114 1.26 4.96 -8.87
C GLU A 114 0.96 3.94 -7.76
N ARG A 115 -0.17 3.23 -7.81
CA ARG A 115 -0.51 2.21 -6.81
C ARG A 115 0.51 1.06 -6.79
N LYS A 116 0.99 0.62 -7.95
CA LYS A 116 2.06 -0.40 -8.04
C LYS A 116 3.39 0.09 -7.48
N ALA A 117 3.75 1.36 -7.69
CA ALA A 117 4.94 1.95 -7.08
C ALA A 117 4.81 2.06 -5.55
N LEU A 118 3.67 2.55 -5.05
CA LEU A 118 3.35 2.57 -3.62
C LEU A 118 3.44 1.18 -3.00
N MET A 119 2.89 0.17 -3.69
CA MET A 119 2.97 -1.23 -3.27
C MET A 119 4.41 -1.73 -3.20
N ALA A 120 5.23 -1.47 -4.23
CA ALA A 120 6.63 -1.87 -4.24
C ALA A 120 7.40 -1.27 -3.06
N TYR A 121 7.17 0.01 -2.76
CA TYR A 121 7.73 0.65 -1.58
C TYR A 121 7.25 0.00 -0.28
N VAL A 122 5.93 -0.12 -0.05
CA VAL A 122 5.40 -0.72 1.18
C VAL A 122 5.88 -2.16 1.35
N LYS A 123 5.83 -2.98 0.29
CA LYS A 123 6.33 -4.37 0.33
C LYS A 123 7.82 -4.43 0.70
N SER A 124 8.64 -3.48 0.24
CA SER A 124 10.07 -3.43 0.56
C SER A 124 10.38 -3.12 2.03
N LEU A 125 9.41 -2.59 2.79
CA LEU A 125 9.56 -2.33 4.22
C LEU A 125 9.38 -3.59 5.07
N SER A 126 8.78 -4.65 4.51
CA SER A 126 8.58 -5.92 5.22
C SER A 126 9.90 -6.67 5.33
N LYS A 127 10.32 -6.99 6.56
CA LYS A 127 11.59 -7.66 6.88
C LYS A 127 11.42 -8.72 7.95
#